data_AF-A0A7C6YE38-F1
#
_entry.id   AF-A0A7C6YE38-F1
#
_cell.length_a   1.000
_cell.length_b   1.000
_cell.length_c   1.000
_cell.angle_alpha   90.00
_cell.angle_beta   90.00
_cell.angle_gamma   90.00
#
_symmetry.space_group_name_H-M   'P 1'
#
loop_
_entity.id
_entity.type
_entity.pdbx_description
1 polymer ?
#
loop_
_entity_poly.entity_id
_entity_poly.type
_entity_poly.pdbx_seq_one_letter_code
_entity_poly.pdbx_strand_id
1 'polypeptide(L)' 'MNEKEKWAAYDAQERKDGRFDGQFYIAVKTTGIYCRPSCKARAPLRKNIELLDTAGECVAAGYRACKRCKPD' A
#
# COMPACT_ATOMS: atom_id res chain seq x y z
N MET A 1 -12.64 -0.22 -6.05
CA MET A 1 -12.90 -0.29 -4.59
C MET A 1 -13.03 1.12 -4.04
N ASN A 2 -14.01 1.38 -3.17
CA ASN A 2 -14.12 2.67 -2.48
C ASN A 2 -12.97 2.86 -1.48
N GLU A 3 -12.58 4.12 -1.22
CA GLU A 3 -11.51 4.45 -0.25
C GLU A 3 -11.79 3.85 1.14
N LYS A 4 -13.06 3.86 1.58
CA LYS A 4 -13.51 3.21 2.82
C LYS A 4 -13.22 1.70 2.86
N GLU A 5 -13.42 1.00 1.75
CA GLU A 5 -13.20 -0.45 1.67
C GLU A 5 -11.71 -0.77 1.73
N LYS A 6 -10.87 0.03 1.07
CA LYS A 6 -9.41 -0.12 1.12
C LYS A 6 -8.89 0.10 2.56
N TRP A 7 -9.42 1.09 3.26
CA TRP A 7 -9.10 1.31 4.67
C TRP A 7 -9.59 0.20 5.58
N ALA A 8 -10.78 -0.34 5.35
CA ALA A 8 -11.29 -1.50 6.08
C ALA A 8 -10.42 -2.75 5.82
N ALA A 9 -9.98 -2.97 4.59
CA ALA A 9 -9.06 -4.05 4.24
C ALA A 9 -7.68 -3.86 4.89
N TYR A 10 -7.14 -2.64 4.86
CA TYR A 10 -5.88 -2.29 5.52
C TYR A 10 -5.94 -2.52 7.05
N ASP A 11 -7.04 -2.13 7.69
CA ASP A 11 -7.26 -2.34 9.13
C ASP A 11 -7.46 -3.82 9.47
N ALA A 12 -8.24 -4.54 8.65
CA ALA A 12 -8.44 -5.98 8.77
C ALA A 12 -7.17 -6.81 8.50
N GLN A 13 -6.14 -6.21 7.89
CA GLN A 13 -4.88 -6.85 7.55
C GLN A 13 -3.91 -6.96 8.75
N GLU A 14 -4.43 -7.01 9.98
CA GLU A 14 -3.65 -7.28 11.20
C GLU A 14 -2.73 -8.51 11.07
N ARG A 15 -3.10 -9.48 10.23
CA ARG A 15 -2.33 -10.71 9.97
C ARG A 15 -1.31 -10.63 8.83
N LYS A 16 -1.17 -9.49 8.14
CA LYS A 16 -0.32 -9.33 6.93
C LYS A 16 -0.65 -10.38 5.86
N ASP A 17 -1.92 -10.75 5.77
CA ASP A 17 -2.40 -11.78 4.87
C ASP A 17 -2.15 -11.36 3.41
N GLY A 18 -1.49 -12.22 2.62
CA GLY A 18 -1.14 -11.96 1.22
C GLY A 18 -2.34 -12.02 0.26
N ARG A 19 -3.56 -12.22 0.76
CA ARG A 19 -4.77 -12.29 -0.06
C ARG A 19 -5.15 -10.97 -0.74
N PHE A 20 -4.72 -9.87 -0.15
CA PHE A 20 -4.93 -8.52 -0.70
C PHE A 20 -3.74 -8.05 -1.56
N ASP A 21 -2.75 -8.92 -1.76
CA ASP A 21 -1.61 -8.61 -2.60
C ASP A 21 -2.05 -8.44 -4.06
N GLY A 22 -1.79 -7.26 -4.63
CA GLY A 22 -2.24 -6.90 -5.98
C GLY A 22 -3.68 -6.38 -6.08
N GLN A 23 -4.46 -6.37 -4.99
CA GLN A 23 -5.78 -5.71 -4.98
C GLN A 23 -5.67 -4.20 -4.76
N PHE A 24 -4.70 -3.78 -3.95
CA PHE A 24 -4.37 -2.38 -3.73
C PHE A 24 -2.93 -2.26 -3.23
N TYR A 25 -2.40 -1.04 -3.35
CA TYR A 25 -1.05 -0.66 -2.97
C TYR A 25 -1.11 0.50 -1.99
N ILE A 26 -0.15 0.53 -1.07
CA ILE A 26 -0.04 1.56 -0.04
C ILE A 26 1.09 2.49 -0.45
N ALA A 27 0.75 3.65 -1.00
CA ALA A 27 1.70 4.72 -1.26
C ALA A 27 1.90 5.58 -0.01
N VAL A 28 3.16 5.79 0.35
CA VAL A 28 3.56 6.56 1.53
C VAL A 28 4.12 7.89 1.06
N LYS A 29 3.35 8.97 1.25
CA LYS A 29 3.69 10.35 0.84
C LYS A 29 5.01 10.83 1.42
N THR A 30 5.28 10.49 2.69
CA THR A 30 6.50 10.94 3.38
C THR A 30 7.78 10.34 2.81
N THR A 31 7.73 9.11 2.31
CA THR A 31 8.92 8.43 1.77
C THR A 31 8.94 8.40 0.25
N GLY A 32 7.83 8.71 -0.42
CA GLY A 32 7.69 8.53 -1.86
C GLY A 32 7.78 7.07 -2.28
N ILE A 33 7.33 6.14 -1.43
CA ILE A 33 7.46 4.70 -1.65
C ILE A 33 6.08 4.06 -1.60
N TYR A 34 5.78 3.16 -2.52
CA TYR A 34 4.61 2.30 -2.45
C TYR A 34 4.95 0.87 -2.06
N CYS A 35 4.11 0.27 -1.22
CA CYS A 35 4.27 -1.07 -0.67
C CYS A 35 3.05 -1.94 -0.96
N ARG A 36 3.24 -3.26 -0.91
CA ARG A 36 2.11 -4.20 -0.80
C ARG A 36 1.55 -4.16 0.63
N PRO A 37 0.27 -4.49 0.83
CA PRO A 37 -0.33 -4.37 2.15
C PRO A 37 0.11 -5.52 3.11
N SER A 38 0.66 -6.61 2.57
CA SER A 38 1.33 -7.67 3.37
C SER A 38 2.72 -7.25 3.89
N CYS A 39 3.21 -6.07 3.53
CA CYS A 39 4.57 -5.69 3.84
C CYS A 39 4.83 -5.59 5.35
N LYS A 40 5.95 -6.18 5.81
CA LYS A 40 6.34 -6.13 7.23
C LYS A 40 6.84 -4.76 7.70
N ALA A 41 6.82 -3.74 6.84
CA ALA A 41 7.22 -2.39 7.20
C ALA A 41 6.33 -1.83 8.33
N ARG A 42 6.88 -0.92 9.14
CA ARG A 42 6.10 -0.21 10.16
C ARG A 42 5.02 0.60 9.43
N ALA A 43 3.77 0.42 9.82
CA ALA A 43 2.65 1.20 9.32
C ALA A 43 2.93 2.71 9.53
N PRO A 44 2.95 3.52 8.46
CA PRO A 44 3.00 4.96 8.59
C PRO A 44 1.70 5.51 9.19
N LEU A 45 1.70 6.80 9.55
CA LEU A 45 0.48 7.47 9.98
C LEU A 45 -0.53 7.53 8.83
N ARG A 46 -1.81 7.29 9.11
CA ARG A 46 -2.89 7.26 8.10
C ARG A 46 -2.91 8.51 7.20
N LYS A 47 -2.60 9.69 7.76
CA LYS A 47 -2.50 10.97 7.04
C LYS A 47 -1.46 11.01 5.91
N ASN A 48 -0.45 10.13 5.97
CA ASN A 48 0.65 10.07 5.01
C ASN A 48 0.51 8.87 4.07
N ILE A 49 -0.60 8.15 4.16
CA ILE A 49 -0.89 6.95 3.38
C ILE A 49 -1.93 7.29 2.31
N GLU A 50 -1.70 6.76 1.12
CA GLU A 50 -2.61 6.81 0.00
C GLU A 50 -2.80 5.38 -0.54
N LEU A 51 -4.05 4.95 -0.68
CA LEU A 51 -4.38 3.59 -1.09
C LEU A 51 -4.73 3.57 -2.58
N LEU A 52 -3.78 3.15 -3.40
CA LEU A 52 -3.88 3.10 -4.85
C LEU A 52 -4.32 1.71 -5.30
N ASP A 53 -5.01 1.61 -6.44
CA ASP A 53 -5.52 0.32 -6.93
C ASP A 53 -4.40 -0.50 -7.61
N THR A 54 -3.57 0.16 -8.40
CA THR A 54 -2.53 -0.49 -9.22
C THR A 54 -1.14 0.09 -8.98
N ALA A 55 -0.11 -0.73 -9.19
CA ALA A 55 1.28 -0.28 -9.17
C ALA A 55 1.56 0.78 -10.26
N GLY A 56 0.85 0.72 -11.38
CA GLY A 56 0.94 1.72 -12.45
C GLY A 56 0.53 3.11 -11.97
N GLU A 57 -0.54 3.20 -11.19
CA GLU A 57 -1.00 4.47 -10.59
C GLU A 57 0.04 5.02 -9.59
N CYS A 58 0.66 4.13 -8.80
CA CYS A 58 1.75 4.51 -7.89
C CYS A 58 2.94 5.11 -8.65
N VAL A 59 3.36 4.45 -9.73
CA VAL A 59 4.50 4.91 -10.54
C VAL A 59 4.16 6.21 -11.27
N ALA A 60 2.94 6.33 -11.81
CA ALA A 60 2.45 7.55 -12.46
C ALA A 60 2.40 8.74 -11.49
N ALA A 61 2.05 8.49 -10.21
CA ALA A 61 2.09 9.49 -9.16
C ALA A 61 3.51 9.78 -8.61
N GLY A 62 4.55 9.12 -9.13
CA GLY A 62 5.95 9.35 -8.76
C GLY A 62 6.45 8.56 -7.54
N TYR A 63 5.68 7.57 -7.07
CA TYR A 63 6.09 6.69 -5.99
C TYR A 63 7.00 5.57 -6.50
N ARG A 64 8.00 5.19 -5.69
CA ARG A 64 8.93 4.10 -6.01
C ARG A 64 8.53 2.80 -5.32
N ALA A 65 8.80 1.66 -5.96
CA ALA A 65 8.51 0.36 -5.36
C ALA A 65 9.32 0.15 -4.07
N CYS A 66 8.67 -0.39 -3.03
CA CYS A 66 9.35 -0.70 -1.79
C CYS A 66 10.37 -1.83 -1.98
N LYS A 67 11.64 -1.54 -1.68
CA LYS A 67 12.75 -2.51 -1.75
C LYS A 67 12.59 -3.74 -0.85
N ARG A 68 11.67 -3.69 0.13
CA ARG A 68 11.48 -4.72 1.16
C ARG A 68 10.41 -5.73 0.77
N CYS A 69 9.29 -5.24 0.23
CA CYS A 69 8.20 -6.08 -0.24
C CYS A 69 8.38 -6.48 -1.72
N LYS A 70 9.40 -5.92 -2.40
CA LYS A 70 9.76 -6.11 -3.82
C LYS A 70 8.55 -6.55 -4.65
N PRO A 71 7.58 -5.67 -4.90
CA PRO A 71 6.42 -5.99 -5.75
C PRO A 71 6.76 -6.17 -7.23
N ASP A 72 8.00 -6.56 -7.56
CA ASP A 72 8.41 -6.97 -8.91
C ASP A 72 7.96 -8.41 -9.15
#